data_AF-A0AAV0IG57-F1
#
_entry.id   AF-A0AAV0IG57-F1
#
_cell.length_a   1.000
_cell.length_b   1.000
_cell.length_c   1.000
_cell.angle_alpha   90.00
_cell.angle_beta   90.00
_cell.angle_gamma   90.00
#
_symmetry.space_group_name_H-M   'P 1'
#
loop_
_entity.id
_entity.type
_entity.pdbx_description
1 polymer ?
#
loop_
_entity_poly.entity_id
_entity_poly.type
_entity_poly.pdbx_seq_one_letter_code
_entity_poly.pdbx_strand_id
1 'polypeptide(L)'
;MHEDMSSAARLLRLSFHDCFVQGCDASILLEAEGGEAEAPGNAGVGGFEVIGAAKKRVESLCPGVVSCADIVMLAARDAVALVRIGSIQFPNNY
;
A
#
# COMPACT_ATOMS: atom_id res chain seq x y z
N MET A 1 -6.03 -5.06 11.83
CA MET A 1 -4.59 -4.92 11.50
C MET A 1 -3.84 -5.16 12.78
N HIS A 2 -3.17 -6.31 12.90
CA HIS A 2 -2.20 -6.51 13.96
C HIS A 2 -1.08 -5.47 13.76
N GLU A 3 -0.53 -4.92 14.86
CA GLU A 3 0.57 -3.94 14.87
C GLU A 3 1.88 -4.57 14.36
N ASP A 4 1.92 -4.93 13.08
CA ASP A 4 3.12 -5.42 12.43
C ASP A 4 3.76 -4.26 11.66
N MET A 5 4.89 -3.76 12.16
CA MET A 5 5.71 -2.76 11.46
C MET A 5 6.04 -3.19 10.01
N SER A 6 6.15 -4.50 9.79
CA SER A 6 6.39 -5.09 8.48
C SER A 6 5.25 -4.81 7.49
N SER A 7 4.01 -4.79 7.95
CA SER A 7 2.83 -4.48 7.13
C SER A 7 2.85 -3.03 6.65
N ALA A 8 3.30 -2.11 7.51
CA ALA A 8 3.36 -0.71 7.14
C ALA A 8 4.43 -0.41 6.07
N ALA A 9 5.63 -0.98 6.24
CA ALA A 9 6.69 -0.87 5.24
C ALA A 9 6.27 -1.48 3.89
N ARG A 10 5.55 -2.61 3.91
CA ARG A 10 5.01 -3.25 2.70
C ARG A 10 4.01 -2.36 1.96
N LEU A 11 3.04 -1.79 2.67
CA LEU A 11 2.02 -0.91 2.05
C LEU A 11 2.64 0.38 1.51
N LEU A 12 3.63 0.95 2.22
CA LEU A 12 4.38 2.09 1.72
C LEU A 12 5.15 1.73 0.44
N ARG A 13 5.84 0.58 0.41
CA ARG A 13 6.54 0.10 -0.79
C ARG A 13 5.56 -0.14 -1.94
N LEU A 14 4.42 -0.76 -1.70
CA LEU A 14 3.39 -0.98 -2.72
C LEU A 14 2.95 0.35 -3.35
N SER A 15 2.66 1.37 -2.53
CA SER A 15 2.28 2.70 -3.03
C SER A 15 3.36 3.36 -3.89
N PHE A 16 4.63 3.19 -3.53
CA PHE A 16 5.74 3.68 -4.34
C PHE A 16 5.81 2.99 -5.70
N HIS A 17 5.73 1.66 -5.72
CA HIS A 17 5.85 0.89 -6.96
C HIS A 17 4.69 1.12 -7.91
N ASP A 18 3.47 1.32 -7.39
CA ASP A 18 2.31 1.75 -8.18
C ASP A 18 2.60 3.12 -8.84
N CYS A 19 2.88 4.14 -8.03
CA CYS A 19 3.03 5.50 -8.54
C CYS A 19 4.24 5.72 -9.47
N PHE A 20 5.31 4.93 -9.34
CA PHE A 20 6.54 5.13 -10.10
C PHE A 20 6.45 4.62 -11.53
N VAL A 21 5.55 3.68 -11.81
CA VAL A 21 5.33 3.10 -13.14
C VAL A 21 3.99 3.63 -13.64
N GLN A 22 4.01 4.46 -14.69
CA GLN A 22 2.81 4.97 -15.37
C GLN A 22 1.83 5.82 -14.51
N GLY A 23 2.04 5.95 -13.20
CA GLY A 23 1.30 6.82 -12.30
C GLY A 23 0.56 6.02 -11.22
N CYS A 24 -0.08 6.71 -10.27
CA CYS A 24 -0.83 6.03 -9.20
C CYS A 24 -2.19 5.55 -9.73
N ASP A 25 -2.22 4.47 -10.49
CA ASP A 25 -3.40 3.98 -11.20
C ASP A 25 -3.81 2.54 -10.85
N ALA A 26 -3.13 1.92 -9.88
CA ALA A 26 -3.32 0.54 -9.44
C ALA A 26 -2.96 -0.52 -10.50
N SER A 27 -2.18 -0.19 -11.53
CA SER A 27 -1.71 -1.14 -12.55
C SER A 27 -0.96 -2.33 -11.95
N ILE A 28 -0.20 -2.10 -10.87
CA ILE A 28 0.55 -3.14 -10.16
C ILE A 28 -0.34 -4.21 -9.52
N LEU A 29 -1.63 -3.93 -9.32
CA LEU A 29 -2.59 -4.89 -8.75
C LEU A 29 -3.16 -5.85 -9.80
N LEU A 30 -2.90 -5.63 -11.09
CA LEU A 30 -3.44 -6.46 -12.16
C LEU A 30 -2.63 -7.74 -12.34
N GLU A 31 -3.32 -8.88 -12.28
CA GLU A 31 -2.73 -10.19 -12.58
C GLU A 31 -2.77 -10.43 -14.09
N ALA A 32 -1.62 -10.24 -14.74
CA ALA A 32 -1.42 -10.52 -16.16
C ALA A 32 -0.05 -11.17 -16.38
N GLU A 33 0.03 -12.11 -17.32
CA GLU A 33 1.30 -12.73 -17.71
C GLU A 33 2.27 -11.66 -18.23
N GLY A 34 3.45 -11.55 -17.61
CA GLY A 34 4.40 -10.48 -17.92
C GLY A 34 3.95 -9.08 -17.48
N GLY A 35 2.94 -9.00 -16.62
CA GLY A 35 2.44 -7.77 -16.03
C GLY A 35 3.40 -7.19 -14.98
N GLU A 36 3.05 -6.02 -14.46
CA GLU A 36 3.91 -5.30 -13.53
C GLU A 36 4.23 -6.09 -12.26
N ALA A 37 3.27 -6.84 -11.71
CA ALA A 37 3.49 -7.65 -10.51
C ALA A 37 4.60 -8.71 -10.68
N GLU A 38 4.83 -9.18 -11.92
CA GLU A 38 5.87 -10.18 -12.24
C GLU A 38 7.19 -9.54 -12.67
N ALA A 39 7.25 -8.21 -12.81
CA ALA A 39 8.45 -7.51 -13.24
C ALA A 39 9.59 -7.69 -12.21
N PRO A 40 10.85 -7.88 -12.64
CA PRO A 40 11.99 -8.03 -11.73
C PRO A 40 12.13 -6.91 -10.69
N GLY A 41 11.77 -5.67 -11.07
CA GLY A 41 11.78 -4.52 -10.16
C GLY A 41 10.74 -4.61 -9.03
N ASN A 42 9.67 -5.37 -9.23
CA ASN A 42 8.58 -5.55 -8.28
C ASN A 42 8.73 -6.84 -7.45
N ALA A 43 9.87 -7.53 -7.58
CA ALA A 43 10.17 -8.70 -6.77
C ALA A 43 10.07 -8.38 -5.25
N GLY A 44 9.24 -9.16 -4.56
CA GLY A 44 8.99 -9.03 -3.13
C GLY A 44 8.12 -7.82 -2.73
N VAL A 45 7.49 -7.12 -3.68
CA VAL A 45 6.36 -6.24 -3.37
C VAL A 45 5.23 -7.12 -2.81
N GLY A 46 4.49 -6.60 -1.83
CA GLY A 46 3.43 -7.36 -1.15
C GLY A 46 2.41 -6.43 -0.51
N GLY A 47 1.42 -7.00 0.18
CA GLY A 47 0.27 -6.24 0.72
C GLY A 47 -0.95 -6.23 -0.20
N PHE A 48 -0.89 -6.96 -1.33
CA PHE A 48 -2.01 -7.15 -2.26
C PHE A 48 -3.27 -7.68 -1.56
N GLU A 49 -3.09 -8.60 -0.61
CA GLU A 49 -4.15 -9.20 0.19
C GLU A 49 -4.86 -8.18 1.10
N VAL A 50 -4.10 -7.21 1.63
CA VAL A 50 -4.65 -6.13 2.46
C VAL A 50 -5.48 -5.18 1.60
N ILE A 51 -4.99 -4.82 0.42
CA ILE A 51 -5.73 -3.98 -0.53
C ILE A 51 -6.99 -4.68 -1.03
N GLY A 52 -6.91 -5.97 -1.37
CA GLY A 52 -8.07 -6.76 -1.79
C GLY A 52 -9.14 -6.88 -0.71
N ALA A 53 -8.73 -7.12 0.55
CA ALA A 53 -9.65 -7.13 1.69
C ALA A 53 -10.30 -5.75 1.93
N ALA A 54 -9.51 -4.67 1.85
CA ALA A 54 -10.02 -3.30 1.97
C ALA A 54 -11.02 -2.97 0.85
N LYS A 55 -10.70 -3.28 -0.41
CA LYS A 55 -11.59 -3.09 -1.55
C LYS A 55 -12.89 -3.85 -1.39
N LYS A 56 -12.84 -5.12 -0.98
CA LYS A 56 -14.04 -5.93 -0.71
C LYS A 56 -14.93 -5.30 0.35
N ARG A 57 -14.34 -4.74 1.41
CA ARG A 57 -15.09 -4.05 2.46
C ARG A 57 -15.70 -2.75 1.96
N VAL A 58 -14.94 -1.95 1.23
CA VAL A 58 -15.40 -0.67 0.65
C VAL A 58 -16.54 -0.90 -0.34
N GLU A 59 -16.41 -1.87 -1.24
CA GLU A 59 -17.48 -2.23 -2.20
C GLU A 59 -18.77 -2.69 -1.50
N SER A 60 -18.67 -3.30 -0.30
CA SER A 60 -19.87 -3.66 0.47
C SER A 60 -20.64 -2.45 1.04
N LEU A 61 -19.99 -1.28 1.11
CA LEU A 61 -20.56 -0.05 1.66
C LEU A 61 -20.93 0.94 0.55
N CYS A 62 -20.06 1.09 -0.46
CA CYS A 62 -20.24 2.01 -1.57
C CYS A 62 -19.73 1.37 -2.90
N PRO A 63 -20.59 0.58 -3.57
CA PRO A 63 -20.20 -0.13 -4.80
C PRO A 63 -19.76 0.81 -5.92
N GLY A 64 -18.59 0.54 -6.51
CA GLY A 64 -18.07 1.27 -7.67
C GLY A 64 -17.67 2.73 -7.42
N VAL A 65 -17.57 3.16 -6.15
CA VAL A 65 -17.28 4.57 -5.82
C VAL A 65 -15.79 4.82 -5.62
N VAL A 66 -15.11 3.97 -4.85
CA VAL A 66 -13.70 4.20 -4.47
C VAL A 66 -12.78 3.40 -5.38
N SER A 67 -11.81 4.07 -5.99
CA SER A 67 -10.84 3.42 -6.88
C SER A 67 -9.87 2.54 -6.10
N CYS A 68 -9.23 1.57 -6.77
CA CYS A 68 -8.18 0.77 -6.14
C CYS A 68 -6.94 1.62 -5.81
N ALA A 69 -6.59 2.58 -6.67
CA ALA A 69 -5.48 3.51 -6.46
C ALA A 69 -5.65 4.32 -5.17
N ASP A 70 -6.85 4.85 -4.93
CA ASP A 70 -7.15 5.56 -3.67
C ASP A 70 -6.97 4.66 -2.45
N ILE A 71 -7.37 3.40 -2.54
CA ILE A 71 -7.20 2.44 -1.44
C ILE A 71 -5.72 2.17 -1.16
N VAL A 72 -4.88 2.02 -2.20
CA VAL A 72 -3.43 1.86 -2.02
C VAL A 72 -2.84 3.08 -1.31
N MET A 73 -3.17 4.30 -1.74
CA MET A 73 -2.65 5.53 -1.13
C MET A 73 -3.15 5.72 0.31
N LEU A 74 -4.44 5.48 0.57
CA LEU A 74 -5.01 5.59 1.92
C LEU A 74 -4.42 4.53 2.86
N ALA A 75 -4.24 3.30 2.39
CA ALA A 75 -3.62 2.24 3.17
C ALA A 75 -2.16 2.58 3.53
N ALA A 76 -1.39 3.13 2.59
CA ALA A 76 -0.01 3.58 2.85
C ALA A 76 0.04 4.74 3.84
N ARG A 77 -0.83 5.75 3.69
CA ARG A 77 -0.96 6.87 4.64
C ARG A 77 -1.25 6.38 6.05
N ASP A 78 -2.25 5.50 6.18
CA ASP A 78 -2.69 5.00 7.48
C ASP A 78 -1.64 4.08 8.11
N ALA A 79 -0.99 3.24 7.30
CA ALA A 79 0.15 2.44 7.72
C ALA A 79 1.26 3.29 8.34
N VAL A 80 1.68 4.38 7.67
CA VAL A 80 2.71 5.29 8.18
C VAL A 80 2.25 5.98 9.46
N ALA A 81 1.00 6.44 9.51
CA ALA A 81 0.45 7.08 10.71
C ALA A 81 0.42 6.14 11.94
N LEU A 82 0.22 4.85 11.72
CA LEU A 82 0.16 3.83 12.77
C LEU A 82 1.54 3.37 13.26
N VAL A 83 2.58 3.44 12.41
CA VAL A 83 3.97 3.26 12.87
C VAL A 83 4.37 4.51 13.64
N ARG A 84 4.03 4.52 14.93
CA ARG A 84 4.22 5.67 15.82
C ARG A 84 5.62 6.27 15.66
N ILE A 85 5.68 7.52 15.23
CA ILE A 85 6.78 8.49 15.42
C ILE A 85 6.86 8.84 16.92
N GLY A 86 6.87 7.84 17.80
CA GLY A 86 6.93 7.97 19.26
C GLY A 86 8.16 7.29 19.86
N SER A 87 8.86 6.47 19.09
CA SER A 87 10.08 5.75 19.52
C SER A 87 11.35 6.30 18.88
N ILE A 88 11.23 7.20 17.89
CA ILE A 88 12.38 7.98 17.42
C ILE A 88 12.50 9.16 18.38
N GLN A 89 13.16 8.90 19.50
CA GLN A 89 13.69 9.96 20.33
C GLN A 89 14.85 10.56 19.54
N PHE A 90 14.59 11.60 18.75
CA PHE A 90 15.67 12.47 18.32
C PHE A 90 16.26 13.04 19.62
N PRO A 91 17.50 12.72 20.01
CA PRO A 91 18.12 13.46 21.10
C PRO A 91 18.17 14.91 20.63
N ASN A 92 17.36 15.76 21.24
CA ASN A 92 17.51 17.20 21.10
C ASN A 92 18.93 17.52 21.60
N ASN A 93 19.84 17.84 20.67
CA ASN A 93 21.14 18.42 20.96
C ASN A 93 21.04 19.95 20.86
N TYR A 94 20.10 20.52 21.60
CA TYR A 94 20.08 21.93 22.02
C TYR A 94 19.68 21.99 23.49
#